data_AF-A0AAV9AJH1-F1
#
_entry.id   AF-A0AAV9AJH1-F1
#
_cell.length_a   1.000
_cell.length_b   1.000
_cell.length_c   1.000
_cell.angle_alpha   90.00
_cell.angle_beta   90.00
_cell.angle_gamma   90.00
#
_symmetry.space_group_name_H-M   'P 1'
#
loop_
_entity.id
_entity.type
_entity.pdbx_description
1 polymer ?
#
loop_
_entity_poly.entity_id
_entity_poly.type
_entity_poly.pdbx_seq_one_letter_code
_entity_poly.pdbx_strand_id
1 'polypeptide(L)'
;MAMNTNSSSTGGGAWTSFDAVKSFPPTPEELMEDIDSAISALEYARANALLSPSTSRTAATATHDARLTEEAYRSACAELSAGRPDAALRSLRLALSSCPPDKKTALSKLRALLSLASQQQQIQIQQKRG
;
A
#
# COMPACT_ATOMS: atom_id res chain seq x y z
N MET A 1 46.07 19.55 15.71
CA MET A 1 45.76 18.26 15.08
C MET A 1 45.23 17.32 16.15
N ALA A 2 43.94 17.01 16.09
CA ALA A 2 43.39 15.73 16.57
C ALA A 2 42.00 15.62 15.96
N MET A 3 41.94 14.91 14.84
CA MET A 3 40.70 14.48 14.21
C MET A 3 40.19 13.31 15.04
N ASN A 4 38.94 13.35 15.50
CA ASN A 4 38.29 12.15 16.01
C ASN A 4 37.05 11.86 15.17
N THR A 5 37.29 11.12 14.10
CA THR A 5 36.27 10.39 13.35
C THR A 5 36.13 9.02 13.99
N ASN A 6 35.00 8.74 14.64
CA ASN A 6 34.56 7.36 14.81
C ASN A 6 33.26 7.15 14.06
N SER A 7 33.39 6.43 12.96
CA SER A 7 32.32 5.90 12.14
C SER A 7 31.67 4.73 12.85
N SER A 8 30.34 4.61 12.80
CA SER A 8 29.68 3.30 12.61
C SER A 8 28.20 3.53 12.30
N SER A 9 27.85 3.33 11.03
CA SER A 9 26.53 2.88 10.65
C SER A 9 26.25 1.54 11.33
N THR A 10 25.04 1.35 11.87
CA THR A 10 24.25 0.10 11.93
C THR A 10 23.10 0.30 12.92
N GLY A 11 21.88 -0.09 12.54
CA GLY A 11 20.86 -0.45 13.53
C GLY A 11 19.53 0.24 13.29
N GLY A 12 18.69 -0.38 12.45
CA GLY A 12 17.26 -0.15 12.51
C GLY A 12 16.69 -0.66 13.84
N GLY A 13 15.53 -0.12 14.20
CA GLY A 13 14.56 -0.78 15.06
C GLY A 13 15.00 -1.00 16.51
N ALA A 14 15.08 0.07 17.29
CA ALA A 14 14.94 -0.05 18.72
C ALA A 14 13.91 1.00 19.19
N TRP A 15 12.66 0.58 19.34
CA TRP A 15 11.71 1.26 20.22
C TRP A 15 12.20 1.09 21.65
N THR A 16 13.25 1.81 22.04
CA THR A 16 13.60 1.91 23.45
C THR A 16 12.69 2.96 24.07
N SER A 17 11.52 2.55 24.57
CA SER A 17 10.54 3.43 25.22
C SER A 17 11.02 4.10 26.52
N PHE A 18 12.34 4.09 26.79
CA PHE A 18 12.88 4.58 28.06
C PHE A 18 14.26 5.26 27.98
N ASP A 19 15.01 5.20 26.87
CA ASP A 19 16.37 5.75 26.82
C ASP A 19 16.44 7.19 26.26
N ALA A 20 15.30 7.73 25.82
CA ALA A 20 15.18 9.10 25.31
C ALA A 20 14.65 10.11 26.34
N VAL A 21 14.25 9.69 27.55
CA VAL A 21 13.73 10.61 28.57
C VAL A 21 14.90 11.26 29.31
N LYS A 22 15.53 12.26 28.68
CA LYS A 22 16.60 13.04 29.32
C LYS A 22 16.10 14.13 30.28
N SER A 23 14.80 14.43 30.29
CA SER A 23 14.17 15.34 31.24
C SER A 23 12.66 15.24 31.10
N PHE A 24 11.92 15.13 32.21
CA PHE A 24 10.50 15.48 32.19
C PHE A 24 10.38 17.00 32.27
N PRO A 25 9.46 17.64 31.52
CA PRO A 25 9.23 19.07 31.64
C PRO A 25 8.80 19.38 33.09
N PRO A 26 9.44 20.33 33.78
CA PRO A 26 9.14 20.68 35.17
C PRO A 26 7.75 21.27 35.37
N THR A 27 7.08 21.73 34.31
CA THR A 27 5.76 22.37 34.38
C THR A 27 4.79 21.78 33.35
N PRO A 28 3.48 21.77 33.64
CA PRO A 28 2.47 21.34 32.67
C PRO A 28 2.42 22.27 31.45
N GLU A 29 2.79 23.55 31.59
CA GLU A 29 2.89 24.50 30.49
C GLU A 29 3.97 24.09 29.49
N GLU A 30 5.18 23.78 29.95
CA GLU A 30 6.27 23.32 29.06
C GLU A 30 5.97 21.98 28.39
N LEU A 31 5.24 21.08 29.07
CA LEU A 31 4.77 19.83 28.48
C LEU A 31 3.81 20.09 27.31
N MET A 32 2.88 21.03 27.48
CA MET A 32 1.91 21.36 26.44
C MET A 32 2.59 22.01 25.23
N GLU A 33 3.57 22.89 25.47
CA GLU A 33 4.39 23.48 24.41
C GLU A 33 5.20 22.44 23.63
N ASP A 34 5.78 21.44 24.30
CA ASP A 34 6.52 20.36 23.63
C ASP A 34 5.59 19.49 22.78
N ILE A 35 4.38 19.21 23.27
CA ILE A 35 3.34 18.51 22.52
C ILE A 35 2.93 19.31 21.27
N ASP A 36 2.63 20.59 21.42
CA ASP A 36 2.22 21.47 20.32
C ASP A 36 3.34 21.61 19.27
N SER A 37 4.59 21.70 19.74
CA SER A 37 5.78 21.72 18.89
C SER A 37 5.96 20.40 18.12
N ALA A 38 5.82 19.25 18.79
CA ALA A 38 5.94 17.93 18.17
C ALA A 38 4.83 17.70 17.13
N ILE A 39 3.59 18.10 17.42
CA ILE A 39 2.46 18.04 16.48
C ILE A 39 2.76 18.93 15.27
N SER A 40 3.13 20.19 15.51
CA SER A 40 3.44 21.15 14.45
C SER A 40 4.60 20.67 13.56
N ALA A 41 5.65 20.10 14.14
CA ALA A 41 6.78 19.56 13.41
C ALA A 41 6.38 18.36 12.52
N LEU A 42 5.53 17.46 13.05
CA LEU A 42 5.00 16.32 12.29
C LEU A 42 4.11 16.77 11.13
N GLU A 43 3.21 17.72 11.38
CA GLU A 43 2.32 18.28 10.38
C GLU A 43 3.08 19.06 9.31
N TYR A 44 4.09 19.85 9.71
CA TYR A 44 4.98 20.55 8.80
C TYR A 44 5.76 19.59 7.92
N ALA A 45 6.35 18.52 8.50
CA ALA A 45 7.05 17.50 7.73
C ALA A 45 6.13 16.82 6.71
N ARG A 46 4.89 16.52 7.11
CA ARG A 46 3.86 15.95 6.24
C ARG A 46 3.46 16.91 5.12
N ALA A 47 3.23 18.19 5.42
CA ALA A 47 2.88 19.20 4.44
C ALA A 47 4.04 19.45 3.46
N ASN A 48 5.27 19.51 3.96
CA ASN A 48 6.46 19.68 3.13
C ASN A 48 6.68 18.49 2.18
N ALA A 49 6.40 17.26 2.63
CA ALA A 49 6.40 16.08 1.76
C ALA A 49 5.37 16.19 0.61
N LEU A 50 4.26 16.90 0.81
CA LEU A 50 3.24 17.16 -0.22
C LEU A 50 3.56 18.34 -1.13
N LEU A 51 4.32 19.33 -0.64
CA LEU A 51 4.73 20.53 -1.38
C LEU A 51 5.97 20.32 -2.25
N SER A 52 6.74 19.25 -2.00
CA SER A 52 7.85 18.87 -2.88
C SER A 52 7.30 18.70 -4.32
N PRO A 53 7.85 19.43 -5.32
CA PRO A 53 7.28 19.50 -6.64
C PRO A 53 7.18 18.11 -7.26
N SER A 54 5.94 17.74 -7.59
CA SER A 54 5.49 16.54 -8.28
C SER A 54 6.45 16.02 -9.35
N THR A 55 7.41 15.18 -8.95
CA THR A 55 7.65 13.93 -9.66
C THR A 55 7.12 12.84 -8.74
N SER A 56 5.97 12.26 -9.09
CA SER A 56 5.32 11.13 -8.39
C SER A 56 4.31 11.49 -7.28
N ARG A 57 3.16 12.06 -7.66
CA ARG A 57 1.89 11.97 -6.90
C ARG A 57 1.35 10.52 -6.80
N THR A 58 2.20 9.56 -6.42
CA THR A 58 1.86 8.12 -6.36
C THR A 58 2.45 7.39 -5.15
N ALA A 59 3.15 8.07 -4.25
CA ALA A 59 3.93 7.38 -3.20
C ALA A 59 3.18 6.99 -1.92
N ALA A 60 1.86 7.20 -1.79
CA ALA A 60 1.17 6.92 -0.52
C ALA A 60 -0.03 5.98 -0.53
N THR A 61 -0.63 5.56 -1.66
CA THR A 61 -1.75 4.59 -1.62
C THR A 61 -1.92 3.61 -2.78
N ALA A 62 -1.14 3.69 -3.84
CA ALA A 62 -1.10 2.62 -4.85
C ALA A 62 0.11 2.84 -5.76
N THR A 63 1.24 2.25 -5.41
CA THR A 63 2.21 1.89 -6.45
C THR A 63 1.50 0.88 -7.35
N HIS A 64 0.84 1.38 -8.39
CA HIS A 64 0.16 0.59 -9.40
C HIS A 64 1.18 -0.31 -10.10
N ASP A 65 1.44 -1.45 -9.49
CA ASP A 65 2.43 -2.39 -9.97
C ASP A 65 1.82 -3.17 -11.13
N ALA A 66 2.28 -2.84 -12.33
CA ALA A 66 1.91 -3.55 -13.54
C ALA A 66 2.23 -5.05 -13.39
N ARG A 67 3.29 -5.41 -12.65
CA ARG A 67 3.67 -6.80 -12.39
C ARG A 67 2.63 -7.51 -11.53
N LEU A 68 2.13 -6.87 -10.47
CA LEU A 68 1.06 -7.44 -9.64
C LEU A 68 -0.24 -7.61 -10.42
N THR A 69 -0.57 -6.67 -11.31
CA THR A 69 -1.75 -6.78 -12.19
C THR A 69 -1.62 -7.97 -13.14
N GLU A 70 -0.45 -8.16 -13.73
CA GLU A 70 -0.19 -9.24 -14.69
C GLU A 70 -0.08 -10.61 -14.02
N GLU A 71 0.47 -10.68 -12.81
CA GLU A 71 0.49 -11.90 -11.99
C GLU A 71 -0.93 -12.30 -11.57
N ALA A 72 -1.73 -11.35 -11.09
CA ALA A 72 -3.13 -11.58 -10.74
C ALA A 72 -3.96 -12.00 -11.96
N TYR A 73 -3.68 -11.44 -13.14
CA TYR A 73 -4.27 -11.85 -14.41
C TYR A 73 -3.88 -13.29 -14.79
N ARG A 74 -2.59 -13.64 -14.71
CA ARG A 74 -2.11 -15.01 -15.00
C ARG A 74 -2.71 -16.03 -14.04
N SER A 75 -2.73 -15.71 -12.74
CA SER A 75 -3.39 -16.52 -11.73
C SER A 75 -4.87 -16.72 -12.05
N ALA A 76 -5.60 -15.66 -12.43
CA ALA A 76 -7.00 -15.77 -12.81
C ALA A 76 -7.19 -16.69 -14.02
N CYS A 77 -6.35 -16.59 -15.05
CA CYS A 77 -6.40 -17.49 -16.21
C CYS A 77 -6.16 -18.96 -15.82
N ALA A 78 -5.20 -19.22 -14.94
CA ALA A 78 -4.92 -20.57 -14.44
C ALA A 78 -6.13 -21.13 -13.66
N GLU A 79 -6.73 -20.35 -12.77
CA GLU A 79 -7.90 -20.75 -12.00
C GLU A 79 -9.14 -20.97 -12.87
N LEU A 80 -9.31 -20.17 -13.94
CA LEU A 80 -10.37 -20.40 -14.93
C LEU A 80 -10.16 -21.73 -15.68
N SER A 81 -8.92 -22.02 -16.10
CA SER A 81 -8.60 -23.31 -16.75
C SER A 81 -8.73 -24.50 -15.79
N ALA A 82 -8.50 -24.29 -14.49
CA ALA A 82 -8.70 -25.28 -13.44
C ALA A 82 -10.18 -25.44 -13.02
N GLY A 83 -11.11 -24.69 -13.63
CA GLY A 83 -12.53 -24.77 -13.33
C GLY A 83 -12.95 -24.14 -12.01
N ARG A 84 -12.15 -23.22 -11.45
CA ARG A 84 -12.36 -22.52 -10.17
C ARG A 84 -12.73 -21.04 -10.40
N PRO A 85 -13.93 -20.73 -10.91
CA PRO A 85 -14.33 -19.36 -11.26
C PRO A 85 -14.36 -18.43 -10.03
N ASP A 86 -14.69 -18.94 -8.85
CA ASP A 86 -14.69 -18.15 -7.60
C ASP A 86 -13.29 -17.65 -7.22
N ALA A 87 -12.26 -18.48 -7.40
CA ALA A 87 -10.88 -18.09 -7.14
C ALA A 87 -10.40 -17.06 -8.17
N ALA A 88 -10.74 -17.27 -9.46
CA ALA A 88 -10.45 -16.31 -10.53
C ALA A 88 -11.09 -14.93 -10.27
N LEU A 89 -12.33 -14.87 -9.78
CA LEU A 89 -13.00 -13.60 -9.46
C LEU A 89 -12.27 -12.81 -8.36
N ARG A 90 -11.72 -13.48 -7.35
CA ARG A 90 -10.92 -12.82 -6.30
C ARG A 90 -9.63 -12.24 -6.89
N SER A 91 -8.92 -13.01 -7.70
CA SER A 91 -7.70 -12.55 -8.38
C SER A 91 -7.97 -11.38 -9.33
N LEU A 92 -9.06 -11.41 -10.09
CA LEU A 92 -9.45 -10.32 -11.00
C LEU A 92 -9.83 -9.03 -10.27
N ARG A 93 -10.49 -9.12 -9.11
CA ARG A 93 -10.80 -7.95 -8.27
C ARG A 93 -9.52 -7.31 -7.71
N LEU A 94 -8.55 -8.12 -7.30
CA LEU A 94 -7.23 -7.65 -6.87
C LEU A 94 -6.48 -6.97 -8.02
N ALA A 95 -6.54 -7.53 -9.23
CA ALA A 95 -5.96 -6.90 -10.41
C ALA A 95 -6.59 -5.53 -10.70
N LEU A 96 -7.92 -5.41 -10.56
CA LEU A 96 -8.65 -4.15 -10.77
C LEU A 96 -8.30 -3.08 -9.73
N SER A 97 -8.09 -3.45 -8.45
CA SER A 97 -7.63 -2.48 -7.43
C SER A 97 -6.20 -2.00 -7.69
N SER A 98 -5.37 -2.82 -8.33
CA SER A 98 -3.98 -2.50 -8.66
C SER A 98 -3.80 -1.82 -10.02
N CYS A 99 -4.86 -1.72 -10.83
CA CYS A 99 -4.77 -1.21 -12.20
C CYS A 99 -4.91 0.32 -12.23
N PRO A 100 -3.99 1.06 -12.86
CA PRO A 100 -4.10 2.52 -12.96
C PRO A 100 -5.28 2.91 -13.87
N PRO A 101 -6.03 3.98 -13.53
CA PRO A 101 -7.23 4.40 -14.26
C PRO A 101 -6.95 4.84 -15.71
N ASP A 102 -5.70 5.16 -16.02
CA ASP A 102 -5.25 5.59 -17.34
C ASP A 102 -5.17 4.42 -18.35
N LYS A 103 -5.00 3.18 -17.87
CA LYS A 103 -4.93 1.97 -18.72
C LYS A 103 -6.32 1.42 -19.05
N LYS A 104 -7.13 2.20 -19.78
CA LYS A 104 -8.50 1.85 -20.19
C LYS A 104 -8.62 0.48 -20.86
N THR A 105 -7.68 0.13 -21.75
CA THR A 105 -7.68 -1.18 -22.44
C THR A 105 -7.49 -2.35 -21.46
N ALA A 106 -6.61 -2.21 -20.48
CA ALA A 106 -6.38 -3.24 -19.47
C ALA A 106 -7.62 -3.41 -18.57
N LEU A 107 -8.22 -2.29 -18.15
CA LEU A 107 -9.48 -2.31 -17.39
C LEU A 107 -10.62 -2.98 -18.16
N SER A 108 -10.77 -2.70 -19.46
CA SER A 108 -11.78 -3.34 -20.30
C SER A 108 -11.59 -4.86 -20.38
N LYS A 109 -10.35 -5.33 -20.58
CA LYS A 109 -10.04 -6.77 -20.60
C LYS A 109 -10.31 -7.44 -19.25
N LEU A 110 -9.90 -6.82 -18.14
CA LEU A 110 -10.15 -7.33 -16.79
C LEU A 110 -11.65 -7.42 -16.49
N ARG A 111 -12.43 -6.40 -16.86
CA ARG A 111 -13.89 -6.41 -16.71
C ARG A 111 -14.57 -7.47 -17.57
N ALA A 112 -14.12 -7.66 -18.81
CA ALA A 112 -14.63 -8.71 -19.67
C ALA A 112 -14.40 -10.11 -19.07
N LEU A 113 -13.20 -10.37 -18.54
CA LEU A 113 -12.90 -11.63 -17.85
C LEU A 113 -13.69 -11.79 -16.55
N LEU A 114 -13.88 -10.72 -15.78
CA LEU A 114 -14.71 -10.76 -14.57
C LEU A 114 -16.16 -11.16 -14.89
N SER A 115 -16.71 -10.61 -15.99
CA SER A 115 -18.04 -10.97 -16.47
C SER A 115 -18.12 -12.45 -16.87
N LEU A 116 -17.11 -12.95 -17.60
CA LEU A 116 -17.07 -14.35 -18.02
C LEU A 116 -16.97 -15.30 -16.82
N ALA A 117 -16.07 -15.01 -15.87
CA ALA A 117 -15.89 -15.80 -14.65
C ALA A 117 -17.17 -15.82 -13.79
N SER A 118 -17.87 -14.68 -13.69
CA SER A 118 -19.14 -14.58 -12.96
C SER A 118 -20.24 -15.40 -13.62
N GLN A 119 -20.33 -15.38 -14.94
CA GLN A 119 -21.28 -16.22 -15.67
C GLN A 119 -21.00 -17.71 -15.45
N GLN A 120 -19.74 -18.14 -15.53
CA GLN A 120 -19.35 -19.52 -15.26
C GLN A 120 -19.69 -19.95 -13.83
N GLN A 121 -19.47 -19.08 -12.84
CA GLN A 121 -19.85 -19.35 -11.46
C GLN A 121 -21.37 -19.59 -11.32
N GLN A 122 -22.21 -18.77 -11.96
CA GLN A 122 -23.67 -18.94 -11.92
C GLN A 122 -24.09 -20.27 -12.52
N ILE A 123 -23.52 -20.65 -13.67
CA ILE A 123 -23.79 -21.94 -14.31
C ILE A 123 -23.40 -23.11 -13.40
N GLN A 124 -22.22 -23.04 -12.75
CA GLN A 124 -21.79 -24.08 -11.81
C GLN A 124 -22.71 -24.19 -10.58
N ILE A 125 -23.19 -23.06 -10.05
CA ILE A 125 -24.13 -23.06 -8.92
C ILE A 125 -25.46 -23.71 -9.31
N GLN A 126 -25.95 -23.45 -10.53
CA GLN A 126 -27.17 -24.08 -11.05
C GLN A 126 -26.98 -25.58 -11.25
N GLN A 127 -25.84 -26.01 -11.80
CA GLN A 127 -25.53 -27.44 -11.99
C GLN A 127 -25.46 -28.23 -10.68
N LYS A 128 -25.00 -27.62 -9.58
CA LYS A 128 -24.97 -28.30 -8.27
C LYS A 128 -26.34 -28.39 -7.58
N ARG A 129 -27.37 -27.73 -8.10
CA ARG A 129 -28.72 -27.67 -7.50
C ARG A 129 -29.77 -28.52 -8.21
N GLY A 130 -29.45 -29.09 -9.37
CA GLY A 130 -30.31 -30.05 -10.09
C GLY A 130 -29.84 -31.47 -9.88
#